data_AF-A0A0F9K762-F1
#
_entry.id   AF-A0A0F9K762-F1
#
_cell.length_a   1.000
_cell.length_b   1.000
_cell.length_c   1.000
_cell.angle_alpha   90.00
_cell.angle_beta   90.00
_cell.angle_gamma   90.00
#
_symmetry.space_group_name_H-M   'P 1'
#
loop_
_entity.id
_entity.type
_entity.pdbx_description
1 polymer ?
#
loop_
_entity_poly.entity_id
_entity_poly.type
_entity_poly.pdbx_seq_one_letter_code
_entity_poly.pdbx_strand_id
1 'polypeptide(L)'
;MNYQIVGLSPRSDLSMGAWGFSIRLFPGFKEAVEKSGIDEDKAWKAVENMGRSWLDGCGFSKMFEYDDEKPRHMYKPNRELRISWGEWGPEHITVPGNACGLDMCGGIMKPKDGEILTPHNIDSMAQTMLLLVVFTWFAETIHLLADDK
;
A
#
# COMPACT_ATOMS: atom_id res chain seq x y z
N MET A 1 -2.22 18.99 -5.90
CA MET A 1 -2.42 17.82 -5.01
C MET A 1 -2.72 16.64 -5.91
N ASN A 2 -1.81 15.68 -6.00
CA ASN A 2 -1.87 14.60 -7.00
C ASN A 2 -2.64 13.38 -6.51
N TYR A 3 -2.76 13.18 -5.19
CA TYR A 3 -3.64 12.18 -4.62
C TYR A 3 -4.34 12.71 -3.35
N GLN A 4 -5.41 12.06 -2.92
CA GLN A 4 -6.11 12.35 -1.67
C GLN A 4 -6.56 11.05 -0.99
N ILE A 5 -6.17 10.86 0.27
CA ILE A 5 -6.71 9.79 1.12
C ILE A 5 -8.04 10.28 1.72
N VAL A 6 -9.11 9.51 1.54
CA VAL A 6 -10.45 9.84 2.01
C VAL A 6 -11.04 8.68 2.83
N GLY A 7 -12.02 9.01 3.66
CA GLY A 7 -12.80 8.00 4.39
C GLY A 7 -12.03 7.25 5.48
N LEU A 8 -10.78 7.64 5.78
CA LEU A 8 -10.04 7.11 6.91
C LEU A 8 -10.72 7.56 8.20
N SER A 9 -11.50 6.65 8.79
CA SER A 9 -12.20 6.90 10.05
C SER A 9 -11.99 5.73 10.98
N PRO A 10 -11.33 5.91 12.14
CA PRO A 10 -11.36 4.89 13.18
C PRO A 10 -12.81 4.76 13.63
N ARG A 11 -13.48 3.64 13.32
CA ARG A 11 -14.81 3.39 13.88
C ARG A 11 -14.66 2.62 15.18
N SER A 12 -15.42 3.03 16.20
CA SER A 12 -15.51 2.32 17.48
C SER A 12 -16.25 0.98 17.35
N ASP A 13 -16.99 0.78 16.27
CA ASP A 13 -17.73 -0.45 16.00
C ASP A 13 -17.03 -1.29 14.93
N LEU A 14 -16.32 -2.31 15.41
CA LEU A 14 -15.61 -3.30 14.58
C LEU A 14 -16.55 -4.19 13.76
N SER A 15 -17.82 -4.32 14.16
CA SER A 15 -18.78 -5.24 13.52
C SER A 15 -19.21 -4.80 12.11
N MET A 16 -18.90 -3.56 11.71
CA MET A 16 -19.31 -2.96 10.43
C MET A 16 -18.14 -2.64 9.48
N GLY A 17 -16.96 -3.23 9.69
CA GLY A 17 -15.75 -2.93 8.90
C GLY A 17 -15.19 -1.55 9.26
N ALA A 18 -14.42 -1.50 10.35
CA ALA A 18 -13.99 -0.25 10.98
C ALA A 18 -12.76 0.42 10.35
N TRP A 19 -12.16 -0.19 9.31
CA TRP A 19 -10.80 0.16 8.85
C TRP A 19 -10.72 0.52 7.37
N GLY A 20 -11.81 1.07 6.83
CA GLY A 20 -11.88 1.52 5.44
C GLY A 20 -11.20 2.87 5.21
N PHE A 21 -10.63 3.02 4.02
CA PHE A 21 -10.19 4.29 3.44
C PHE A 21 -10.33 4.17 1.92
N SER A 22 -10.06 5.22 1.17
CA SER A 22 -9.82 5.12 -0.27
C SER A 22 -8.79 6.16 -0.67
N ILE A 23 -8.09 5.92 -1.76
CA ILE A 23 -7.11 6.88 -2.28
C ILE A 23 -7.58 7.32 -3.65
N ARG A 24 -7.93 8.59 -3.76
CA ARG A 24 -8.28 9.24 -5.02
C ARG A 24 -6.98 9.70 -5.69
N LEU A 25 -6.76 9.26 -6.93
CA LEU A 25 -5.63 9.65 -7.75
C LEU A 25 -6.12 10.64 -8.81
N PHE A 26 -5.52 11.82 -8.85
CA PHE A 26 -5.85 12.86 -9.84
C PHE A 26 -4.90 12.74 -11.05
N PRO A 27 -5.28 13.23 -12.24
CA PRO A 27 -4.45 13.13 -13.47
C PRO A 27 -2.96 13.47 -13.28
N GLY A 28 -2.65 14.48 -12.47
CA GLY A 28 -1.26 14.88 -12.18
C GLY A 28 -0.43 13.81 -11.47
N PHE A 29 -1.05 12.81 -10.82
CA PHE A 29 -0.34 11.66 -10.25
C PHE A 29 0.18 10.72 -11.34
N LYS A 30 -0.64 10.43 -12.36
CA LYS A 30 -0.22 9.61 -13.51
C LYS A 30 0.98 10.25 -14.23
N GLU A 31 0.93 11.57 -14.44
CA GLU A 31 2.05 12.33 -15.00
C GLU A 31 3.30 12.25 -14.11
N ALA A 32 3.13 12.34 -12.79
CA ALA A 32 4.26 12.23 -11.85
C ALA A 32 4.86 10.81 -11.84
N VAL A 33 4.02 9.76 -11.91
CA VAL A 33 4.47 8.37 -12.02
C VAL A 33 5.35 8.21 -13.26
N GLU A 34 4.88 8.67 -14.41
CA GLU A 34 5.65 8.63 -15.67
C GLU A 34 7.00 9.37 -15.53
N LYS A 35 7.00 10.60 -15.01
CA LYS A 35 8.22 11.40 -14.82
C LYS A 35 9.19 10.79 -13.82
N SER A 36 8.70 10.15 -12.76
CA SER A 36 9.55 9.52 -11.73
C SER A 36 10.45 8.44 -12.33
N GLY A 37 10.00 7.78 -13.40
CA GLY A 37 10.67 6.65 -14.01
C GLY A 37 10.73 5.42 -13.10
N ILE A 38 9.88 5.35 -12.06
CA ILE A 38 9.71 4.14 -11.25
C ILE A 38 8.89 3.12 -12.06
N ASP A 39 9.35 1.87 -12.04
CA ASP A 39 8.71 0.72 -12.67
C ASP A 39 8.53 -0.40 -11.63
N GLU A 40 7.92 -1.52 -12.06
CA GLU A 40 7.66 -2.68 -11.21
C GLU A 40 8.94 -3.27 -10.61
N ASP A 41 10.05 -3.31 -11.37
CA ASP A 41 11.34 -3.80 -10.89
C ASP A 41 11.89 -2.95 -9.74
N LYS A 42 11.77 -1.62 -9.82
CA LYS A 42 12.15 -0.71 -8.74
C LYS A 42 11.23 -0.84 -7.54
N ALA A 43 9.93 -1.03 -7.76
CA ALA A 43 8.98 -1.29 -6.69
C ALA A 43 9.32 -2.60 -5.95
N TRP A 44 9.67 -3.66 -6.68
CA TRP A 44 10.12 -4.93 -6.10
C TRP A 44 11.39 -4.76 -5.27
N LYS A 45 12.40 -4.06 -5.79
CA LYS A 45 13.63 -3.75 -5.03
C LYS A 45 13.33 -2.94 -3.77
N ALA A 46 12.37 -2.03 -3.81
CA ALA A 46 11.95 -1.30 -2.61
C ALA A 46 11.31 -2.25 -1.59
N VAL A 47 10.48 -3.21 -2.00
CA VAL A 47 9.93 -4.24 -1.09
C VAL A 47 11.06 -5.09 -0.47
N GLU A 48 12.07 -5.50 -1.24
CA GLU A 48 13.21 -6.27 -0.72
C GLU A 48 14.00 -5.51 0.35
N ASN A 49 14.21 -4.21 0.14
CA ASN A 49 15.04 -3.38 1.02
C ASN A 49 14.26 -2.80 2.22
N MET A 50 13.01 -2.40 2.01
CA MET A 50 12.21 -1.64 2.97
C MET A 50 11.09 -2.46 3.60
N GLY A 51 10.66 -3.54 2.96
CA GLY A 51 9.45 -4.27 3.37
C GLY A 51 9.50 -4.83 4.78
N ARG A 52 10.70 -5.21 5.28
CA ARG A 52 10.86 -5.63 6.69
C ARG A 52 10.57 -4.47 7.64
N SER A 53 11.11 -3.28 7.35
CA SER A 53 10.90 -2.07 8.14
C SER A 53 9.42 -1.68 8.16
N TRP A 54 8.72 -1.74 7.02
CA TRP A 54 7.29 -1.46 6.94
C TRP A 54 6.46 -2.44 7.77
N LEU A 55 6.73 -3.74 7.64
CA LEU A 55 6.05 -4.78 8.41
C LEU A 55 6.26 -4.59 9.92
N ASP A 56 7.49 -4.36 10.36
CA ASP A 56 7.80 -4.14 11.78
C ASP A 56 7.12 -2.89 12.33
N GLY A 57 7.18 -1.78 11.58
CA GLY A 57 6.56 -0.51 11.96
C GLY A 57 5.04 -0.58 12.08
N CYS A 58 4.40 -1.51 11.36
CA CYS A 58 2.94 -1.71 11.39
C CYS A 58 2.49 -2.85 12.32
N GLY A 59 3.38 -3.40 13.14
CA GLY A 59 3.03 -4.42 14.13
C GLY A 59 3.08 -5.87 13.64
N PHE A 60 3.58 -6.14 12.43
CA PHE A 60 3.83 -7.48 11.90
C PHE A 60 5.21 -8.03 12.32
N SER A 61 5.66 -7.63 13.51
CA SER A 61 6.93 -8.01 14.14
C SER A 61 6.82 -9.22 15.08
N LYS A 62 5.60 -9.58 15.52
CA LYS A 62 5.28 -10.71 16.44
C LYS A 62 4.69 -11.89 15.66
N MET A 63 4.99 -13.17 15.89
CA MET A 63 5.97 -13.85 16.74
C MET A 63 6.55 -15.01 15.92
N PHE A 64 7.75 -15.42 16.29
CA PHE A 64 8.54 -16.43 15.60
C PHE A 64 7.79 -17.76 15.46
N GLU A 65 7.85 -18.39 14.27
CA GLU A 65 7.63 -19.84 14.20
C GLU A 65 8.81 -20.49 14.95
N TYR A 66 8.52 -21.17 16.05
CA TYR A 66 9.48 -22.05 16.72
C TYR A 66 9.55 -23.35 15.93
N ASP A 67 10.24 -23.29 14.80
CA ASP A 67 10.67 -24.47 14.06
C ASP A 67 12.13 -24.69 14.46
N ASP A 68 12.35 -25.68 15.34
CA ASP A 68 13.64 -26.17 15.85
C ASP A 68 14.79 -25.12 15.92
N GLU A 69 14.91 -24.50 17.09
CA GLU A 69 16.08 -23.76 17.62
C GLU A 69 16.42 -22.36 17.06
N LYS A 70 15.70 -21.78 16.08
CA LYS A 70 15.98 -20.37 15.66
C LYS A 70 14.73 -19.51 15.45
N PRO A 71 14.64 -18.33 16.10
CA PRO A 71 13.56 -17.38 15.86
C PRO A 71 13.56 -16.90 14.40
N ARG A 72 12.48 -17.14 13.65
CA ARG A 72 12.27 -16.62 12.28
C ARG A 72 11.01 -15.76 12.21
N HIS A 73 11.06 -14.62 11.51
CA HIS A 73 9.87 -13.80 11.27
C HIS A 73 8.80 -14.61 10.53
N MET A 74 7.57 -14.62 11.06
CA MET A 74 6.40 -15.25 10.43
C MET A 74 6.12 -14.63 9.05
N TYR A 75 6.14 -13.29 8.97
CA TYR A 75 5.90 -12.55 7.74
C TYR A 75 7.20 -12.22 7.03
N LYS A 76 7.37 -12.72 5.80
CA LYS A 76 8.51 -12.40 4.94
C LYS A 76 8.11 -11.33 3.91
N PRO A 77 8.83 -10.21 3.77
CA PRO A 77 8.47 -9.13 2.84
C PRO A 77 8.12 -9.64 1.45
N ASN A 78 8.99 -10.46 0.88
CA ASN A 78 8.93 -10.98 -0.49
C ASN A 78 7.79 -11.98 -0.72
N ARG A 79 7.14 -12.45 0.35
CA ARG A 79 5.99 -13.37 0.29
C ARG A 79 4.68 -12.62 0.52
N GLU A 80 4.69 -11.72 1.50
CA GLU A 80 3.49 -11.12 2.08
C GLU A 80 3.20 -9.72 1.54
N LEU A 81 4.21 -9.03 1.00
CA LEU A 81 4.07 -7.76 0.31
C LEU A 81 4.26 -7.97 -1.18
N ARG A 82 3.25 -7.61 -1.96
CA ARG A 82 3.32 -7.61 -3.43
C ARG A 82 2.78 -6.30 -3.94
N ILE A 83 3.44 -5.76 -4.96
CA ILE A 83 3.03 -4.52 -5.60
C ILE A 83 3.00 -4.80 -7.09
N SER A 84 1.84 -4.67 -7.73
CA SER A 84 1.77 -4.60 -9.18
C SER A 84 1.74 -3.14 -9.59
N TRP A 85 2.63 -2.79 -10.52
CA TRP A 85 2.83 -1.43 -10.96
C TRP A 85 2.15 -1.20 -12.31
N GLY A 86 1.42 -0.10 -12.45
CA GLY A 86 0.78 0.29 -13.70
C GLY A 86 0.98 1.77 -14.01
N GLU A 87 0.09 2.32 -14.82
CA GLU A 87 0.16 3.72 -15.23
C GLU A 87 -0.09 4.69 -14.07
N TRP A 88 -0.81 4.24 -13.04
CA TRP A 88 -1.07 5.00 -11.82
C TRP A 88 -0.12 4.66 -10.67
N GLY A 89 0.98 3.96 -10.94
CA GLY A 89 1.96 3.59 -9.92
C GLY A 89 1.58 2.28 -9.22
N PRO A 90 1.54 2.20 -7.87
CA PRO A 90 1.19 0.96 -7.16
C PRO A 90 -0.32 0.68 -7.22
N GLU A 91 -0.79 0.13 -8.35
CA GLU A 91 -2.20 -0.12 -8.65
C GLU A 91 -2.82 -1.29 -7.87
N HIS A 92 -1.97 -2.21 -7.42
CA HIS A 92 -2.34 -3.34 -6.57
C HIS A 92 -1.29 -3.50 -5.48
N ILE A 93 -1.70 -3.43 -4.21
CA ILE A 93 -0.82 -3.69 -3.05
C ILE A 93 -1.43 -4.83 -2.25
N THR A 94 -0.73 -5.96 -2.16
CA THR A 94 -1.08 -7.05 -1.25
C THR A 94 -0.32 -6.89 0.08
N VAL A 95 -1.01 -7.15 1.20
CA VAL A 95 -0.43 -7.17 2.56
C VAL A 95 -0.78 -8.47 3.28
N PRO A 96 -0.10 -8.83 4.39
CA PRO A 96 -0.41 -10.05 5.12
C PRO A 96 -1.89 -10.19 5.51
N GLY A 97 -2.47 -11.35 5.24
CA GLY A 97 -3.85 -11.70 5.53
C GLY A 97 -4.51 -12.55 4.43
N ASN A 98 -5.82 -12.77 4.53
CA ASN A 98 -6.56 -13.56 3.56
C ASN A 98 -6.99 -12.71 2.35
N ALA A 99 -6.10 -12.62 1.35
CA ALA A 99 -6.29 -11.77 0.18
C ALA A 99 -6.64 -10.33 0.60
N CYS A 100 -5.79 -9.73 1.44
CA CYS A 100 -5.95 -8.37 1.94
C CYS A 100 -5.10 -7.41 1.10
N GLY A 101 -5.67 -6.29 0.67
CA GLY A 101 -4.93 -5.39 -0.20
C GLY A 101 -5.63 -4.09 -0.53
N LEU A 102 -5.01 -3.35 -1.45
CA LEU A 102 -5.47 -2.08 -2.00
C LEU A 102 -5.40 -2.16 -3.53
N ASP A 103 -6.55 -2.00 -4.19
CA ASP A 103 -6.67 -2.21 -5.64
C ASP A 103 -7.33 -1.04 -6.33
N MET A 104 -6.97 -0.81 -7.60
CA MET A 104 -7.79 0.03 -8.47
C MET A 104 -9.17 -0.59 -8.64
N CYS A 105 -10.20 0.21 -8.35
CA CYS A 105 -11.58 -0.20 -8.51
C CYS A 105 -12.30 0.75 -9.47
N GLY A 106 -13.05 0.18 -10.43
CA GLY A 106 -13.92 0.93 -11.34
C GLY A 106 -15.17 1.45 -10.61
N GLY A 107 -14.98 2.44 -9.71
CA GLY A 107 -16.01 2.92 -8.80
C GLY A 107 -16.59 4.30 -9.11
N ILE A 108 -17.74 4.59 -8.51
CA ILE A 108 -18.59 5.79 -8.68
C ILE A 108 -17.98 7.06 -8.03
N MET A 109 -16.85 6.93 -7.31
CA MET A 109 -16.21 8.03 -6.56
C MET A 109 -14.84 8.45 -7.08
N LYS A 110 -14.49 8.04 -8.31
CA LYS A 110 -13.23 8.45 -8.93
C LYS A 110 -13.24 9.95 -9.27
N PRO A 111 -12.10 10.65 -9.14
CA PRO A 111 -11.96 11.99 -9.70
C PRO A 111 -12.20 12.01 -11.21
N LYS A 112 -12.56 13.18 -11.76
CA LYS A 112 -12.63 13.34 -13.21
C LYS A 112 -11.25 13.06 -13.82
N ASP A 113 -11.23 12.17 -14.82
CA ASP A 113 -10.02 11.70 -15.52
C ASP A 113 -8.97 11.08 -14.57
N GLY A 114 -9.39 10.71 -13.36
CA GLY A 114 -8.58 10.09 -12.33
C GLY A 114 -9.02 8.66 -12.02
N GLU A 115 -8.32 8.06 -11.06
CA GLU A 115 -8.59 6.71 -10.59
C GLU A 115 -8.76 6.66 -9.07
N ILE A 116 -9.20 5.51 -8.56
CA ILE A 116 -9.40 5.29 -7.13
C ILE A 116 -8.88 3.93 -6.71
N LEU A 117 -8.07 3.93 -5.64
CA LEU A 117 -7.66 2.74 -4.93
C LEU A 117 -8.57 2.50 -3.73
N THR A 118 -9.09 1.28 -3.61
CA THR A 118 -9.96 0.87 -2.50
C THR A 118 -9.44 -0.38 -1.81
N PRO A 119 -9.42 -0.41 -0.47
CA PRO A 119 -9.00 -1.57 0.28
C PRO A 119 -10.02 -2.71 0.14
N HIS A 120 -9.53 -3.95 0.13
CA HIS A 120 -10.36 -5.16 0.15
C HIS A 120 -9.90 -6.10 1.27
N ASN A 121 -10.86 -6.78 1.91
CA ASN A 121 -10.65 -7.73 3.01
C ASN A 121 -9.77 -7.20 4.16
N ILE A 122 -9.99 -5.96 4.59
CA ILE A 122 -9.19 -5.37 5.68
C ILE A 122 -9.84 -5.62 7.03
N ASP A 123 -9.20 -6.48 7.82
CA ASP A 123 -9.72 -6.97 9.10
C ASP A 123 -9.09 -6.26 10.31
N SER A 124 -7.99 -5.53 10.09
CA SER A 124 -7.23 -4.92 11.18
C SER A 124 -6.66 -3.55 10.84
N MET A 125 -6.48 -2.73 11.88
CA MET A 125 -5.78 -1.45 11.76
C MET A 125 -4.34 -1.63 11.27
N ALA A 126 -3.67 -2.72 11.64
CA ALA A 126 -2.30 -3.01 11.20
C ALA A 126 -2.22 -3.13 9.66
N GLN A 127 -3.17 -3.81 9.03
CA GLN A 127 -3.26 -3.91 7.57
C GLN A 127 -3.54 -2.55 6.93
N THR A 128 -4.49 -1.77 7.46
CA THR A 128 -4.77 -0.40 6.99
C THR A 128 -3.52 0.48 7.04
N MET A 129 -2.82 0.48 8.17
CA MET A 129 -1.61 1.29 8.34
C MET A 129 -0.50 0.83 7.40
N LEU A 130 -0.32 -0.48 7.21
CA LEU A 130 0.67 -1.01 6.29
C LEU A 130 0.38 -0.61 4.84
N LEU A 131 -0.88 -0.69 4.39
CA LEU A 131 -1.27 -0.23 3.06
C LEU A 131 -1.00 1.27 2.87
N LEU A 132 -1.33 2.08 3.87
CA LEU A 132 -1.07 3.52 3.84
C LEU A 132 0.44 3.81 3.83
N VAL A 133 1.24 3.13 4.65
CA VAL A 133 2.70 3.27 4.68
C VAL A 133 3.31 2.92 3.32
N VAL A 134 2.96 1.77 2.75
CA VAL A 134 3.48 1.35 1.44
C VAL A 134 3.08 2.36 0.37
N PHE A 135 1.79 2.69 0.25
CA PHE A 135 1.31 3.63 -0.75
C PHE A 135 1.97 5.00 -0.63
N THR A 136 1.96 5.59 0.58
CA THR A 136 2.51 6.93 0.81
C THR A 136 4.02 6.98 0.59
N TRP A 137 4.75 5.91 0.94
CA TRP A 137 6.19 5.85 0.65
C TRP A 137 6.47 5.96 -0.85
N PHE A 138 5.72 5.23 -1.69
CA PHE A 138 5.84 5.36 -3.14
C PHE A 138 5.35 6.72 -3.63
N ALA A 139 4.21 7.22 -3.14
CA ALA A 139 3.65 8.50 -3.57
C ALA A 139 4.62 9.68 -3.30
N GLU A 140 5.23 9.71 -2.11
CA GLU A 140 6.26 10.71 -1.78
C GLU A 140 7.50 10.54 -2.65
N THR A 141 7.97 9.31 -2.87
CA THR A 141 9.14 9.03 -3.73
C THR A 141 8.88 9.46 -5.18
N ILE A 142 7.67 9.20 -5.69
CA ILE A 142 7.23 9.64 -7.02
C ILE A 142 7.30 11.16 -7.12
N HIS A 143 6.77 11.89 -6.13
CA HIS A 143 6.79 13.35 -6.14
C HIS A 143 8.20 13.93 -6.10
N LEU A 144 9.06 13.41 -5.22
CA LEU A 144 10.46 13.85 -5.13
C LEU A 144 11.20 13.66 -6.47
N LEU A 145 11.04 12.50 -7.11
CA LEU A 145 11.74 12.19 -8.37
C LEU A 145 11.12 12.88 -9.60
N ALA A 146 9.85 13.27 -9.53
CA ALA A 146 9.18 13.99 -10.60
C ALA A 146 9.49 15.50 -10.58
N ASP A 147 9.74 16.07 -9.40
CA ASP A 147 10.08 17.49 -9.23
C ASP A 147 11.56 17.79 -9.53
N ASP A 148 12.44 16.78 -9.41
CA ASP A 148 13.88 16.89 -9.73
C ASP A 148 14.20 16.89 -11.24
N LYS A 149 13.19 16.84 -12.12
CA LYS A 149 13.34 16.76 -13.59
C LYS A 149 12.60 17.88 -14.32
#